data_AF-A0A0B7HGY8-F1
#
_entry.id   AF-A0A0B7HGY8-F1
#
_cell.length_a   1.000
_cell.length_b   1.000
_cell.length_c   1.000
_cell.angle_alpha   90.00
_cell.angle_beta   90.00
_cell.angle_gamma   90.00
#
_symmetry.space_group_name_H-M   'P 1'
#
loop_
_entity.id
_entity.type
_entity.pdbx_description
1 polymer ?
#
loop_
_entity_poly.entity_id
_entity_poly.type
_entity_poly.pdbx_seq_one_letter_code
_entity_poly.pdbx_strand_id
1 'polypeptide(L)'
;MTTQDKFKQTITTGYACKGDFISLGGAMLNGEVVNDTLVNLPLKTLNRHGLIAGATGTGKTKTLQVIAENLSEKGVPVLLMDLKGDLSGLAQAGEEKSFITERHQKIGIPYKAQHVASCRITYHFRTKRSTSARYRF
;
A
#
# COMPACT_ATOMS: atom_id res chain seq x y z
N MET A 1 5.12 29.39 -16.09
CA MET A 1 4.93 28.11 -15.38
C MET A 1 4.07 27.21 -16.25
N THR A 2 4.64 26.13 -16.77
CA THR A 2 3.94 25.10 -17.54
C THR A 2 2.90 24.37 -16.66
N THR A 3 1.90 23.76 -17.30
CA THR A 3 0.82 23.03 -16.61
C THR A 3 1.36 21.91 -15.71
N GLN A 4 2.44 21.25 -16.13
CA GLN A 4 3.11 20.21 -15.34
C GLN A 4 3.75 20.77 -14.06
N ASP A 5 4.42 21.93 -14.11
CA ASP A 5 5.06 22.53 -12.93
C ASP A 5 4.01 22.95 -11.88
N LYS A 6 2.90 23.54 -12.32
CA LYS A 6 1.79 23.90 -11.44
C LYS A 6 1.16 22.66 -10.80
N PHE A 7 1.00 21.58 -11.58
CA PHE A 7 0.49 20.31 -11.08
C PHE A 7 1.41 19.70 -10.03
N LYS A 8 2.72 19.61 -10.32
CA LYS A 8 3.74 19.15 -9.37
C LYS A 8 3.66 19.94 -8.08
N GLN A 9 3.70 21.27 -8.16
CA GLN A 9 3.65 22.13 -6.99
C GLN A 9 2.35 21.93 -6.17
N THR A 10 1.21 21.76 -6.85
CA THR A 10 -0.07 21.51 -6.19
C THR A 10 -0.06 20.18 -5.43
N ILE A 11 0.42 19.10 -6.05
CA ILE A 11 0.50 17.78 -5.41
C ILE A 11 1.50 17.79 -4.26
N THR A 12 2.73 18.28 -4.49
CA THR A 12 3.77 18.31 -3.46
C THR A 12 3.34 19.15 -2.25
N THR A 13 2.67 20.29 -2.48
CA THR A 13 2.19 21.14 -1.39
C THR A 13 0.96 20.53 -0.70
N GLY A 14 0.02 19.96 -1.46
CA GLY A 14 -1.22 19.40 -0.93
C GLY A 14 -1.02 18.12 -0.12
N TYR A 15 -0.02 17.32 -0.47
CA TYR A 15 0.35 16.09 0.24
C TYR A 15 1.60 16.26 1.11
N ALA A 16 2.00 17.50 1.41
CA ALA A 16 3.05 17.79 2.37
C ALA A 16 2.59 17.39 3.78
N CYS A 17 3.15 16.30 4.30
CA CYS A 17 2.80 15.77 5.61
C CYS A 17 3.80 16.25 6.68
N LYS A 18 3.30 16.70 7.84
CA LYS A 18 4.12 16.97 9.03
C LYS A 18 4.15 15.72 9.93
N GLY A 19 5.30 15.06 10.04
CA GLY A 19 5.50 13.83 10.82
C GLY A 19 5.38 12.56 9.98
N ASP A 20 5.07 11.43 10.62
CA ASP A 20 5.02 10.13 9.92
C ASP A 20 3.87 10.02 8.91
N PHE A 21 4.20 9.53 7.71
CA PHE A 21 3.26 9.32 6.61
C PHE A 21 3.50 8.00 5.88
N ILE A 22 2.47 7.38 5.32
CA ILE A 22 2.61 6.25 4.37
C ILE A 22 2.51 6.78 2.94
N SER A 23 3.27 6.21 2.02
CA SER A 23 3.25 6.59 0.60
C SER A 23 2.31 5.65 -0.16
N LEU A 24 1.29 6.20 -0.82
CA LEU A 24 0.31 5.39 -1.56
C LEU A 24 0.68 5.20 -3.04
N GLY A 25 1.43 6.14 -3.62
CA GLY A 25 1.86 6.08 -5.01
C GLY A 25 2.24 7.45 -5.58
N GLY A 26 2.50 7.50 -6.88
CA GLY A 26 2.78 8.73 -7.62
C GLY A 26 1.52 9.33 -8.27
N ALA A 27 1.46 10.65 -8.36
CA ALA A 27 0.37 11.31 -9.06
C ALA A 27 0.51 11.16 -10.58
N MET A 28 -0.63 11.09 -11.26
CA MET A 28 -0.71 10.98 -12.71
C MET A 28 -1.37 12.23 -13.28
N LEU A 29 -0.81 12.73 -14.38
CA LEU A 29 -1.38 13.82 -15.18
C LEU A 29 -1.53 13.33 -16.62
N ASN A 30 -2.74 13.39 -17.17
CA ASN A 30 -3.05 12.96 -18.55
C ASN A 30 -2.63 11.52 -18.89
N GLY A 31 -2.63 10.62 -17.90
CA GLY A 31 -2.24 9.22 -18.10
C GLY A 31 -0.75 8.93 -17.94
N GLU A 32 0.08 9.96 -17.73
CA GLU A 32 1.51 9.80 -17.44
C GLU A 32 1.79 10.02 -15.95
N VAL A 33 2.68 9.19 -15.40
CA VAL A 33 3.14 9.36 -14.01
C VAL A 33 4.10 10.54 -13.97
N VAL A 34 3.84 11.48 -13.08
CA VAL A 34 4.69 12.65 -12.90
C VAL A 34 5.73 12.34 -11.82
N ASN A 35 7.01 12.32 -12.20
CA ASN A 35 8.10 12.07 -11.24
C ASN A 35 8.09 13.10 -10.10
N ASP A 36 8.52 12.64 -8.91
CA ASP A 36 8.62 13.41 -7.66
C ASP A 36 7.28 13.92 -7.09
N THR A 37 6.15 13.34 -7.51
CA THR A 37 4.82 13.68 -7.00
C THR A 37 4.22 12.56 -6.17
N LEU A 38 4.88 12.24 -5.06
CA LEU A 38 4.38 11.21 -4.15
C LEU A 38 3.14 11.68 -3.39
N VAL A 39 2.13 10.82 -3.40
CA VAL A 39 0.89 10.97 -2.62
C VAL A 39 1.12 10.33 -1.26
N ASN A 40 1.37 11.18 -0.27
CA ASN A 40 1.64 10.80 1.10
C ASN A 40 0.38 10.96 1.96
N LEU A 41 0.11 9.98 2.82
CA LEU A 41 -1.00 9.99 3.76
C LEU A 41 -0.47 10.03 5.20
N PRO A 42 -0.77 11.07 6.00
CA PRO A 42 -0.30 11.15 7.38
C PRO A 42 -0.86 10.02 8.24
N LEU A 43 -0.02 9.40 9.07
CA LEU A 43 -0.47 8.37 10.01
C LEU A 43 -1.58 8.86 10.93
N LYS A 44 -1.55 10.14 11.32
CA LYS A 44 -2.58 10.76 12.17
C LYS A 44 -3.98 10.72 11.56
N THR A 45 -4.11 10.61 10.24
CA THR A 45 -5.42 10.52 9.57
C THR A 45 -5.96 9.10 9.49
N LEU A 46 -5.12 8.09 9.73
CA LEU A 46 -5.48 6.67 9.69
C LEU A 46 -6.23 6.20 10.96
N ASN A 47 -6.39 7.08 11.95
CA ASN A 47 -7.30 6.85 13.08
C ASN A 47 -8.78 7.06 12.70
N ARG A 48 -9.06 7.45 11.46
CA ARG A 48 -10.42 7.55 10.90
C ARG A 48 -10.71 6.35 10.00
N HIS A 49 -11.98 5.97 9.94
CA HIS A 49 -12.42 4.91 9.04
C HIS A 49 -12.21 5.33 7.57
N GLY A 50 -11.66 4.42 6.78
CA GLY A 50 -11.49 4.57 5.34
C GLY A 50 -12.23 3.49 4.56
N LEU A 51 -12.59 3.78 3.32
CA LEU A 51 -13.23 2.84 2.40
C LEU A 51 -12.37 2.69 1.14
N ILE A 52 -11.98 1.46 0.82
CA ILE A 52 -11.34 1.11 -0.45
C ILE A 52 -12.40 0.46 -1.35
N ALA A 53 -12.85 1.19 -2.36
CA ALA A 53 -13.83 0.73 -3.33
C ALA A 53 -13.30 0.83 -4.77
N GLY A 54 -13.84 0.01 -5.66
CA GLY A 54 -13.43 -0.07 -7.07
C GLY A 54 -13.98 -1.31 -7.77
N ALA A 55 -13.91 -1.36 -9.10
CA ALA A 55 -14.35 -2.52 -9.88
C ALA A 55 -13.47 -3.76 -9.63
N THR A 56 -13.94 -4.95 -10.00
CA THR A 56 -13.14 -6.18 -9.88
C THR A 56 -11.89 -6.07 -10.75
N GLY A 57 -10.72 -6.46 -10.23
CA GLY A 57 -9.45 -6.34 -10.95
C GLY A 57 -8.74 -4.99 -10.85
N THR A 58 -9.34 -3.95 -10.24
CA THR A 58 -8.70 -2.62 -10.10
C THR A 58 -7.70 -2.53 -8.93
N GLY A 59 -7.23 -3.66 -8.41
CA GLY A 59 -6.19 -3.69 -7.39
C GLY A 59 -6.62 -3.45 -5.94
N LYS A 60 -7.93 -3.48 -5.60
CA LYS A 60 -8.42 -3.30 -4.20
C LYS A 60 -7.62 -4.09 -3.16
N THR A 61 -7.43 -5.38 -3.41
CA THR A 61 -6.67 -6.28 -2.54
C THR A 61 -5.20 -5.86 -2.46
N LYS A 62 -4.58 -5.51 -3.60
CA LYS A 62 -3.19 -5.05 -3.65
C LYS A 62 -2.98 -3.71 -2.93
N THR A 63 -3.94 -2.80 -3.00
CA THR A 63 -3.90 -1.55 -2.24
C THR A 63 -3.97 -1.81 -0.74
N LEU A 64 -4.85 -2.71 -0.29
CA LEU A 64 -4.93 -3.09 1.13
C LEU A 64 -3.63 -3.73 1.62
N GLN A 65 -3.00 -4.58 0.79
CA GLN A 65 -1.70 -5.19 1.06
C GLN A 65 -0.61 -4.14 1.30
N VAL A 66 -0.44 -3.20 0.36
CA VAL A 66 0.57 -2.13 0.47
C VAL A 66 0.34 -1.26 1.69
N ILE A 67 -0.91 -0.91 2.01
CA ILE A 67 -1.22 -0.11 3.21
C ILE A 67 -0.85 -0.86 4.48
N ALA A 68 -1.19 -2.15 4.56
CA ALA A 68 -0.89 -2.98 5.73
C ALA A 68 0.62 -3.15 5.93
N GLU A 69 1.39 -3.35 4.85
CA GLU A 69 2.85 -3.42 4.87
C GLU A 69 3.46 -2.11 5.39
N ASN A 70 3.08 -0.97 4.79
CA ASN A 70 3.60 0.35 5.17
C ASN A 70 3.25 0.72 6.63
N LEU A 71 2.07 0.31 7.12
CA LEU A 71 1.68 0.50 8.51
C LEU A 71 2.51 -0.36 9.47
N SER A 72 2.71 -1.63 9.10
CA SER A 72 3.51 -2.58 9.88
C SER A 72 4.98 -2.15 9.98
N GLU A 73 5.57 -1.66 8.88
CA GLU A 73 6.94 -1.10 8.85
C GLU A 73 7.12 0.09 9.80
N LYS A 74 6.05 0.84 10.03
CA LYS A 74 6.03 1.96 10.99
C LYS A 74 5.69 1.53 12.42
N GLY A 75 5.64 0.22 12.67
CA GLY A 75 5.35 -0.37 13.98
C GLY A 75 3.88 -0.33 14.39
N VAL A 76 2.96 0.00 13.48
CA VAL A 76 1.52 -0.01 13.77
C VAL A 76 0.99 -1.44 13.67
N PRO A 77 0.36 -2.00 14.72
CA PRO A 77 -0.24 -3.32 14.64
C PRO A 77 -1.45 -3.30 13.70
N VAL A 78 -1.48 -4.20 12.71
CA VAL A 78 -2.56 -4.30 11.73
C VAL A 78 -3.26 -5.65 11.85
N LEU A 79 -4.58 -5.62 12.02
CA LEU A 79 -5.45 -6.80 11.99
C LEU A 79 -6.20 -6.80 10.66
N LEU A 80 -5.98 -7.84 9.84
CA LEU A 80 -6.67 -8.01 8.56
C LEU A 80 -7.66 -9.17 8.66
N MET A 81 -8.92 -8.89 8.32
CA MET A 81 -9.93 -9.93 8.12
C MET A 81 -10.03 -10.24 6.63
N ASP A 82 -9.61 -11.43 6.25
CA ASP A 82 -9.69 -11.91 4.87
C ASP A 82 -10.90 -12.83 4.71
N LEU A 83 -11.92 -12.36 3.97
CA LEU A 83 -13.11 -13.15 3.69
C LEU A 83 -12.92 -14.11 2.51
N LYS A 84 -11.99 -13.80 1.59
CA LYS A 84 -11.84 -14.50 0.31
C LYS A 84 -10.61 -15.38 0.22
N GLY A 85 -9.60 -15.16 1.05
CA GLY A 85 -8.33 -15.90 1.02
C GLY A 85 -7.23 -15.22 0.22
N ASP A 86 -7.51 -14.04 -0.36
CA ASP A 86 -6.62 -13.33 -1.28
C ASP A 86 -5.43 -12.63 -0.58
N LEU A 87 -5.44 -12.53 0.76
CA LEU A 87 -4.43 -11.85 1.57
C LEU A 87 -3.39 -12.80 2.17
N SER A 88 -3.58 -14.11 2.05
CA SER A 88 -2.64 -15.13 2.53
C SER A 88 -1.23 -15.00 1.91
N GLY A 89 -1.13 -14.50 0.68
CA GLY A 89 0.14 -14.28 -0.03
C GLY A 89 1.01 -13.14 0.49
N LEU A 90 0.55 -12.35 1.47
CA LEU A 90 1.36 -11.34 2.16
C LEU A 90 2.46 -11.94 3.07
N ALA A 91 2.28 -13.20 3.50
CA ALA A 91 3.21 -13.88 4.39
C ALA A 91 4.41 -14.50 3.65
N GLN A 92 4.59 -14.21 2.36
CA GLN A 92 5.73 -14.64 1.57
C GLN A 92 6.32 -13.44 0.82
N ALA A 93 7.64 -13.42 0.66
CA ALA A 93 8.26 -12.42 -0.20
C ALA A 93 7.72 -12.59 -1.63
N GLY A 94 7.24 -11.50 -2.22
CA GLY A 94 6.77 -11.52 -3.61
C GLY A 94 7.93 -11.76 -4.59
N GLU A 95 7.63 -12.40 -5.72
CA GLU A 95 8.57 -12.51 -6.83
C GLU A 95 8.64 -11.20 -7.62
N GLU A 96 9.85 -10.78 -7.99
CA GLU A 96 10.04 -9.63 -8.87
C GLU A 96 9.53 -9.96 -10.28
N LYS A 97 8.54 -9.22 -10.76
CA LYS A 97 7.99 -9.36 -12.11
C LYS A 97 8.24 -8.09 -12.90
N SER A 98 8.47 -8.20 -14.21
CA SER A 98 8.81 -7.06 -15.09
C SER A 98 7.83 -5.89 -14.99
N PHE A 99 6.52 -6.18 -14.91
CA PHE A 99 5.50 -5.15 -14.76
C PHE A 99 5.59 -4.37 -13.43
N ILE A 100 6.13 -5.00 -12.38
CA ILE A 100 6.31 -4.37 -11.06
C ILE A 100 7.47 -3.39 -11.16
N THR A 101 8.60 -3.84 -11.72
CA THR A 101 9.80 -3.02 -11.90
C THR A 101 9.52 -1.80 -12.80
N GLU A 102 8.81 -1.99 -13.91
CA GLU A 102 8.41 -0.88 -14.79
C GLU A 102 7.52 0.16 -14.08
N ARG A 103 6.58 -0.30 -13.25
CA ARG A 103 5.71 0.59 -12.48
C ARG A 103 6.48 1.35 -11.40
N HIS A 104 7.41 0.69 -10.72
CA HIS A 104 8.25 1.30 -9.70
C HIS A 104 9.23 2.32 -10.30
N GLN A 105 9.80 2.03 -11.47
CA GLN A 105 10.61 3.00 -12.23
C GLN A 105 9.81 4.25 -12.61
N LYS A 106 8.56 4.10 -13.05
CA LYS A 106 7.68 5.24 -13.38
C LYS A 106 7.30 6.09 -12.18
N ILE A 107 7.21 5.49 -10.99
CA ILE A 107 6.81 6.19 -9.74
C ILE A 107 8.03 6.76 -9.00
N GLY A 108 9.24 6.24 -9.26
CA GLY A 108 10.47 6.66 -8.58
C GLY A 108 10.65 6.06 -7.19
N ILE A 109 9.99 4.94 -6.88
CA ILE A 109 10.15 4.22 -5.60
C ILE A 109 10.94 2.93 -5.86
N PRO A 110 12.07 2.67 -5.17
CA PRO A 110 12.81 1.43 -5.33
C PRO A 110 11.96 0.24 -4.85
N TYR A 111 11.75 -0.75 -5.72
CA TYR A 111 11.13 -2.01 -5.31
C TYR A 111 12.18 -2.87 -4.59
N LYS A 112 11.81 -3.43 -3.45
CA LYS A 112 12.60 -4.45 -2.78
C LYS A 112 11.67 -5.57 -2.38
N ALA A 113 11.87 -6.75 -2.95
CA ALA A 113 11.17 -7.95 -2.50
C ALA A 113 11.57 -8.24 -1.05
N GLN A 114 10.67 -7.99 -0.12
CA GLN A 114 10.87 -8.29 1.30
C GLN A 114 9.68 -9.08 1.82
N HIS A 115 9.97 -10.11 2.59
CA HIS A 115 9.00 -10.64 3.53
C HIS A 115 9.01 -9.73 4.76
N VAL A 116 7.83 -9.37 5.29
CA VAL A 116 7.73 -8.53 6.48
C VAL A 116 8.13 -9.38 7.71
N ALA A 117 9.43 -9.46 8.00
CA ALA A 117 9.99 -10.34 9.04
C ALA A 117 9.68 -9.91 10.49
N SER A 118 9.20 -8.67 10.69
CA SER A 118 8.83 -8.11 12.02
C SER A 118 7.30 -8.04 12.22
N CYS A 119 6.52 -8.68 11.36
CA CYS A 119 5.11 -8.42 11.20
C CYS A 119 4.26 -9.07 12.29
N ARG A 120 3.69 -8.26 13.20
CA ARG A 120 2.54 -8.68 14.04
C ARG A 120 1.21 -8.55 13.28
N ILE A 121 1.17 -8.79 11.96
CA ILE A 121 -0.12 -8.91 11.26
C ILE A 121 -0.74 -10.23 11.70
N THR A 122 -1.77 -10.14 12.53
CA THR A 122 -2.56 -11.30 12.92
C THR A 122 -3.64 -11.51 11.87
N TYR A 123 -3.64 -12.67 11.21
CA TYR A 123 -4.71 -13.06 10.30
C TYR A 123 -5.75 -13.89 11.05
N HIS A 124 -7.03 -13.65 10.77
CA HIS A 124 -8.10 -14.52 11.24
C HIS A 124 -8.88 -15.06 10.03
N PHE A 125 -8.61 -16.30 9.65
CA PHE A 125 -9.34 -17.01 8.61
C PHE A 125 -10.56 -17.70 9.20
N ARG A 126 -11.75 -17.38 8.71
CA ARG A 126 -12.97 -18.15 9.03
C ARG A 126 -13.14 -19.25 7.99
N THR A 127 -12.42 -20.35 8.13
CA THR A 127 -12.64 -21.56 7.33
C THR A 127 -13.97 -22.20 7.77
N LYS A 128 -14.82 -22.62 6.81
CA LYS A 128 -16.01 -23.45 7.08
C LYS A 128 -15.66 -24.86 7.62
N ARG A 129 -14.39 -25.14 7.86
CA ARG A 129 -13.90 -26.32 8.57
C ARG A 129 -13.11 -25.86 9.78
N SER A 130 -13.52 -26.37 10.94
CA SER A 130 -12.93 -26.17 12.26
C SER A 130 -11.44 -26.53 12.27
N THR A 131 -10.57 -25.58 11.92
CA THR A 131 -9.16 -25.58 12.30
C THR A 131 -8.70 -24.14 12.38
N SER A 132 -8.68 -23.61 13.60
CA SER A 132 -8.06 -22.32 13.91
C SER A 132 -6.55 -22.41 13.68
N ALA A 133 -6.09 -22.10 12.47
CA ALA A 133 -4.66 -21.94 12.20
C ALA A 133 -4.20 -20.59 12.76
N ARG A 134 -3.69 -20.59 14.00
CA ARG A 134 -2.92 -19.47 14.54
C ARG A 134 -1.51 -19.54 13.97
N TYR A 135 -1.24 -18.79 12.92
CA TYR A 135 0.14 -18.54 12.52
C TYR A 135 0.71 -17.46 13.45
N ARG A 136 1.57 -17.87 14.39
CA ARG A 136 2.53 -16.98 15.04
C ARG A 136 3.83 -17.11 14.26
N PHE A 137 4.27 -16.01 13.65
CA PHE A 137 5.65 -15.82 13.22
C PHE A 137 6.26 -14.77 14.15
#